data_AF-A0A3A9B7W3-F1
#
_entry.id   AF-A0A3A9B7W3-F1
#
_cell.length_a   1.000
_cell.length_b   1.000
_cell.length_c   1.000
_cell.angle_alpha   90.00
_cell.angle_beta   90.00
_cell.angle_gamma   90.00
#
_symmetry.space_group_name_H-M   'P 1'
#
loop_
_entity.id
_entity.type
_entity.pdbx_description
1 polymer ?
#
loop_
_entity_poly.entity_id
_entity_poly.type
_entity_poly.pdbx_seq_one_letter_code
_entity_poly.pdbx_strand_id
1 'polypeptide(L)'
;MAREEKVWAYAQDAGYTPLEGQCIIVKPAPGDLSDKVLQFFNLSDLCVLQMCESCLILLPFDPTWATLRDETTLVIPYEDIESVNETSDLLNVVIEIKTKTDVIRLTTQQKELSDWRMSGAYATQIIGGIKNWHKENVDATLEALSKLGQSL
;
A
#
# COMPACT_ATOMS: atom_id res chain seq x y z
N MET A 1 -11.63 6.58 9.61
CA MET A 1 -12.65 5.83 8.85
C MET A 1 -12.66 4.38 9.31
N ALA A 2 -13.82 3.77 9.57
CA ALA A 2 -13.95 2.46 10.24
C ALA A 2 -13.11 1.28 9.66
N ARG A 3 -12.69 1.34 8.39
CA ARG A 3 -11.82 0.31 7.78
C ARG A 3 -10.34 0.70 7.75
N GLU A 4 -10.03 1.99 7.63
CA GLU A 4 -8.68 2.52 7.81
C GLU A 4 -8.25 2.38 9.29
N GLU A 5 -9.17 2.60 10.22
CA GLU A 5 -8.98 2.39 11.66
C GLU A 5 -8.59 0.93 11.98
N LYS A 6 -9.01 -0.06 11.17
CA LYS A 6 -8.55 -1.45 11.33
C LYS A 6 -7.11 -1.64 10.91
N VAL A 7 -6.68 -0.98 9.83
CA VAL A 7 -5.26 -0.97 9.42
C VAL A 7 -4.42 -0.31 10.50
N TRP A 8 -4.91 0.78 11.08
CA TRP A 8 -4.22 1.46 12.17
C TRP A 8 -4.15 0.62 13.43
N ALA A 9 -5.24 -0.03 13.84
CA ALA A 9 -5.25 -0.93 14.99
C ALA A 9 -4.22 -2.05 14.81
N TYR A 10 -4.17 -2.66 13.63
CA TYR A 10 -3.16 -3.67 13.31
C TYR A 10 -1.73 -3.11 13.40
N ALA A 11 -1.48 -1.96 12.78
CA ALA A 11 -0.17 -1.32 12.82
C ALA A 11 0.26 -1.02 14.27
N GLN A 12 -0.66 -0.52 15.09
CA GLN A 12 -0.44 -0.21 16.50
C GLN A 12 -0.20 -1.47 17.35
N ASP A 13 -0.98 -2.52 17.13
CA ASP A 13 -0.80 -3.82 17.80
C ASP A 13 0.56 -4.45 17.45
N ALA A 14 1.03 -4.23 16.22
CA ALA A 14 2.37 -4.63 15.76
C ALA A 14 3.49 -3.67 16.22
N GLY A 15 3.18 -2.60 16.94
CA GLY A 15 4.15 -1.67 17.53
C GLY A 15 4.56 -0.50 16.62
N TYR A 16 3.82 -0.23 15.55
CA TYR A 16 4.06 0.88 14.64
C TYR A 16 3.07 2.03 14.87
N THR A 17 3.51 3.27 14.65
CA THR A 17 2.65 4.45 14.67
C THR A 17 2.22 4.82 13.25
N PRO A 18 1.00 4.47 12.80
CA PRO A 18 0.52 4.78 11.45
C PRO A 18 0.24 6.29 11.27
N LEU A 19 0.56 6.81 10.09
CA LEU A 19 0.22 8.16 9.69
C LEU A 19 -1.20 8.19 9.09
N GLU A 20 -2.05 9.07 9.61
CA GLU A 20 -3.43 9.24 9.14
C GLU A 20 -3.46 9.74 7.69
N GLY A 21 -4.33 9.16 6.86
CA GLY A 21 -4.49 9.55 5.46
C GLY A 21 -3.35 9.11 4.53
N GLN A 22 -2.37 8.36 5.05
CA GLN A 22 -1.17 7.91 4.33
C GLN A 22 -1.19 6.39 4.10
N CYS A 23 -2.31 5.92 3.56
CA CYS A 23 -2.66 4.50 3.47
C CYS A 23 -3.41 4.18 2.17
N ILE A 24 -2.89 3.25 1.37
CA ILE A 24 -3.44 2.89 0.06
C ILE A 24 -3.41 1.38 -0.21
N ILE A 25 -4.25 0.94 -1.15
CA ILE A 25 -4.22 -0.43 -1.66
C ILE A 25 -3.22 -0.51 -2.81
N VAL A 26 -2.32 -1.48 -2.77
CA VAL A 26 -1.31 -1.75 -3.78
C VAL A 26 -1.30 -3.23 -4.18
N LYS A 27 -0.66 -3.51 -5.31
CA LYS A 27 -0.36 -4.86 -5.82
C LYS A 27 1.11 -4.95 -6.20
N PRO A 28 1.71 -6.16 -6.27
CA PRO A 28 3.01 -6.29 -6.90
C PRO A 28 2.91 -5.88 -8.37
N ALA A 29 3.84 -5.07 -8.84
CA ALA A 29 3.95 -4.76 -10.26
C ALA A 29 4.90 -5.77 -10.95
N PRO A 30 4.68 -6.08 -12.24
CA PRO A 30 5.59 -6.96 -12.99
C PRO A 30 7.01 -6.36 -13.06
N GLY A 31 8.02 -7.20 -12.87
CA GLY A 31 9.43 -6.82 -12.93
C GLY A 31 10.30 -7.72 -12.06
N ASP A 32 11.61 -7.45 -12.03
CA ASP A 32 12.55 -8.12 -11.13
C ASP A 32 12.27 -7.67 -9.68
N LEU A 33 11.41 -8.44 -9.01
CA LEU A 33 11.18 -8.34 -7.57
C LEU A 33 12.13 -9.31 -6.86
N SER A 34 12.67 -8.92 -5.72
CA SER A 34 13.52 -9.83 -4.94
C SER A 34 12.71 -11.00 -4.38
N ASP A 35 13.37 -12.13 -4.13
CA ASP A 35 12.73 -13.36 -3.64
C ASP A 35 11.93 -13.14 -2.35
N LYS A 36 12.38 -12.22 -1.49
CA LYS A 36 11.69 -11.85 -0.24
C LYS A 36 10.34 -11.19 -0.50
N VAL A 37 10.29 -10.30 -1.50
CA VAL A 37 9.08 -9.58 -1.90
C VAL A 37 8.12 -10.55 -2.60
N LEU A 38 8.63 -11.44 -3.45
CA LEU A 38 7.84 -12.50 -4.08
C LEU A 38 7.22 -13.47 -3.07
N GLN A 39 7.97 -13.88 -2.04
CA GLN A 39 7.45 -14.75 -0.98
C GLN A 39 6.29 -14.10 -0.20
N PHE A 40 6.36 -12.80 0.06
CA PHE A 40 5.28 -12.04 0.68
C PHE A 40 4.03 -12.01 -0.21
N PHE A 41 4.19 -11.73 -1.51
CA PHE A 41 3.07 -11.64 -2.45
C PHE A 41 2.48 -12.99 -2.89
N ASN A 42 3.20 -14.10 -2.70
CA ASN A 42 2.64 -15.45 -2.90
C ASN A 42 1.45 -15.74 -1.97
N LEU A 43 1.23 -14.92 -0.93
CA LEU A 43 0.13 -15.07 0.03
C LEU A 43 -1.10 -14.22 -0.30
N SER A 44 -0.94 -13.12 -1.05
CA SER A 44 -2.06 -12.29 -1.51
C SER A 44 -1.65 -11.38 -2.67
N ASP A 45 -2.51 -11.29 -3.69
CA ASP A 45 -2.35 -10.39 -4.85
C ASP A 45 -2.68 -8.91 -4.52
N LEU A 46 -3.15 -8.63 -3.31
CA LEU A 46 -3.55 -7.30 -2.83
C LEU A 46 -2.92 -7.04 -1.47
N CYS A 47 -2.38 -5.84 -1.27
CA CYS A 47 -1.79 -5.41 -0.01
C CYS A 47 -2.18 -3.98 0.32
N VAL A 48 -2.14 -3.64 1.60
CA VAL A 48 -2.21 -2.26 2.07
C VAL A 48 -0.78 -1.76 2.26
N LEU A 49 -0.45 -0.65 1.62
CA LEU A 49 0.75 0.13 1.92
C LEU A 49 0.36 1.23 2.89
N GLN A 50 0.92 1.19 4.09
CA GLN A 50 0.70 2.18 5.15
C GLN A 50 2.03 2.85 5.50
N MET A 51 2.05 4.17 5.50
CA MET A 51 3.18 4.95 6.02
C MET A 51 3.07 5.06 7.55
N CYS A 52 4.17 4.84 8.24
CA CYS A 52 4.29 5.00 9.69
C CYS A 52 5.36 6.05 10.00
N GLU A 53 5.50 6.47 11.26
CA GLU A 53 6.47 7.54 11.62
C GLU A 53 7.92 7.28 11.17
N SER A 54 8.36 6.01 11.09
CA SER A 54 9.75 5.65 10.79
C SER A 54 9.93 4.62 9.66
N CYS A 55 8.83 4.10 9.10
CA CYS A 55 8.87 3.01 8.13
C CYS A 55 7.64 2.97 7.23
N LEU A 56 7.75 2.21 6.13
CA LEU A 56 6.60 1.70 5.40
C LEU A 56 6.26 0.29 5.91
N ILE A 57 4.98 0.01 6.06
CA ILE A 57 4.50 -1.35 6.28
C ILE A 57 3.62 -1.78 5.10
N LEU A 58 3.83 -3.00 4.64
CA LEU A 58 3.01 -3.69 3.65
C LEU A 58 2.28 -4.82 4.36
N LEU A 59 0.96 -4.72 4.35
CA LEU A 59 0.06 -5.67 5.01
C LEU A 59 -0.68 -6.48 3.94
N PRO A 60 -0.64 -7.83 3.98
CA PRO A 60 -1.45 -8.65 3.11
C PRO A 60 -2.92 -8.33 3.33
N PHE A 61 -3.61 -8.00 2.24
CA PHE A 61 -5.01 -7.62 2.26
C PHE A 61 -5.87 -8.77 1.77
N ASP A 62 -6.78 -9.24 2.62
CA ASP A 62 -7.89 -10.09 2.20
C ASP A 62 -9.17 -9.23 2.06
N PRO A 63 -9.86 -9.25 0.90
CA PRO A 63 -11.05 -8.43 0.65
C PRO A 63 -12.20 -8.63 1.65
N THR A 64 -12.26 -9.80 2.32
CA THR A 64 -13.28 -10.12 3.31
C THR A 64 -12.90 -9.63 4.72
N TRP A 65 -11.69 -9.10 4.91
CA TRP A 65 -11.12 -8.70 6.20
C TRP A 65 -11.16 -9.83 7.25
N ALA A 66 -11.25 -11.09 6.79
CA ALA A 66 -11.37 -12.25 7.68
C ALA A 66 -10.05 -12.60 8.35
N THR A 67 -8.92 -12.27 7.73
CA THR A 67 -7.58 -12.47 8.31
C THR A 67 -6.63 -11.38 7.84
N LEU A 68 -6.33 -10.40 8.70
CA LEU A 68 -5.03 -9.74 8.67
C LEU A 68 -4.08 -10.71 9.39
N ARG A 69 -3.14 -11.33 8.67
CA ARG A 69 -2.22 -12.31 9.25
C ARG A 69 -1.02 -11.56 9.85
N ASP A 70 -0.87 -11.61 11.17
CA ASP A 70 0.24 -11.00 11.93
C ASP A 70 1.63 -11.44 11.46
N GLU A 71 1.74 -12.64 10.90
CA GLU A 71 3.04 -13.29 10.63
C GLU A 71 3.72 -12.84 9.33
N THR A 72 3.08 -11.99 8.53
CA THR A 72 3.51 -11.68 7.16
C THR A 72 3.37 -10.19 6.86
N THR A 73 3.95 -9.32 7.68
CA THR A 73 4.10 -7.89 7.37
C THR A 73 5.48 -7.64 6.79
N LEU A 74 5.57 -7.01 5.62
CA LEU A 74 6.85 -6.53 5.09
C LEU A 74 7.08 -5.10 5.58
N VAL A 75 8.19 -4.88 6.28
CA VAL A 75 8.55 -3.59 6.87
C VAL A 75 9.76 -3.04 6.13
N ILE A 76 9.69 -1.77 5.74
CA ILE A 76 10.75 -1.07 5.04
C ILE A 76 11.10 0.18 5.86
N PRO A 77 12.18 0.15 6.66
CA PRO A 77 12.65 1.32 7.39
C PRO A 77 12.97 2.47 6.45
N TYR A 78 12.61 3.71 6.81
CA TYR A 78 12.93 4.88 5.98
C TYR A 78 14.43 5.09 5.79
N GLU A 79 15.23 4.69 6.78
CA GLU A 79 16.69 4.73 6.69
C GLU A 79 17.27 3.81 5.60
N ASP A 80 16.51 2.79 5.17
CA ASP A 80 16.92 1.85 4.13
C ASP A 80 16.43 2.25 2.75
N ILE A 81 15.54 3.24 2.65
CA ILE A 81 15.02 3.75 1.38
C ILE A 81 16.02 4.74 0.79
N GLU A 82 16.56 4.41 -0.38
CA GLU A 82 17.43 5.30 -1.16
C GLU A 82 16.62 6.26 -2.02
N SER A 83 15.51 5.81 -2.60
CA SER A 83 14.61 6.66 -3.38
C SER A 83 13.26 6.01 -3.60
N VAL A 84 12.25 6.84 -3.88
CA VAL A 84 10.94 6.41 -4.36
C VAL A 84 10.63 7.12 -5.66
N ASN A 85 10.34 6.36 -6.71
CA ASN A 85 9.95 6.88 -8.01
C ASN A 85 8.52 6.45 -8.35
N GLU A 86 7.76 7.39 -8.90
CA GLU A 86 6.39 7.14 -9.36
C GLU A 86 6.32 7.29 -10.87
N THR A 87 5.73 6.31 -11.54
CA THR A 87 5.52 6.34 -12.98
C THR A 87 4.07 6.07 -13.30
N SER A 88 3.42 6.98 -14.02
CA SER A 88 2.08 6.75 -14.56
C SER A 88 2.12 5.65 -15.62
N ASP A 89 1.38 4.56 -15.40
CA ASP A 89 1.23 3.46 -16.35
C ASP A 89 -0.24 3.30 -16.74
N LEU A 90 -0.60 3.96 -17.85
CA LEU A 90 -1.96 4.04 -18.38
C LEU A 90 -2.98 4.51 -17.32
N LEU A 91 -3.61 3.55 -16.64
CA LEU A 91 -4.69 3.74 -15.68
C LEU A 91 -4.25 3.49 -14.23
N ASN A 92 -2.96 3.23 -14.02
CA ASN A 92 -2.33 2.92 -12.74
C ASN A 92 -1.14 3.86 -12.50
N VAL A 93 -0.61 3.82 -11.28
CA VAL A 93 0.70 4.36 -10.92
C VAL A 93 1.56 3.19 -10.47
N VAL A 94 2.78 3.11 -11.01
CA VAL A 94 3.82 2.20 -10.54
C VAL A 94 4.69 2.95 -9.54
N ILE A 95 4.83 2.41 -8.35
CA ILE A 95 5.66 2.92 -7.26
C ILE A 95 6.89 2.01 -7.19
N GLU A 96 8.06 2.56 -7.46
CA GLU A 96 9.35 1.87 -7.32
C GLU A 96 10.06 2.40 -6.08
N ILE A 97 10.20 1.55 -5.07
CA ILE A 97 10.93 1.86 -3.83
C ILE A 97 12.28 1.17 -3.94
N LYS A 98 13.34 1.97 -4.14
CA LYS A 98 14.71 1.49 -4.11
C LYS A 98 15.21 1.52 -2.68
N THR A 99 15.61 0.37 -2.18
CA THR A 99 16.26 0.23 -0.88
C THR A 99 17.75 -0.08 -1.04
N LYS A 100 18.52 -0.06 0.04
CA LYS A 100 19.94 -0.43 0.04
C LYS A 100 20.20 -1.86 -0.49
N THR A 101 19.25 -2.77 -0.36
CA THR A 101 19.42 -4.19 -0.71
C THR A 101 18.59 -4.64 -1.89
N ASP A 102 17.43 -4.03 -2.11
CA ASP A 102 16.39 -4.53 -3.00
C ASP A 102 15.60 -3.40 -3.68
N VAL A 103 14.93 -3.72 -4.79
CA VAL A 103 13.95 -2.85 -5.44
C VAL A 103 12.56 -3.47 -5.28
N ILE A 104 11.62 -2.68 -4.75
CA ILE A 104 10.24 -3.09 -4.54
C ILE A 104 9.38 -2.32 -5.54
N ARG A 105 8.70 -3.04 -6.44
CA ARG A 105 7.79 -2.45 -7.41
C ARG A 105 6.35 -2.79 -7.08
N LEU A 106 5.56 -1.75 -6.85
CA LEU A 106 4.15 -1.83 -6.52
C LEU A 106 3.33 -1.10 -7.58
N THR A 107 2.07 -1.45 -7.71
CA THR A 107 1.13 -0.71 -8.54
C THR A 107 -0.17 -0.43 -7.79
N THR A 108 -0.69 0.78 -7.98
CA THR A 108 -1.98 1.24 -7.45
C THR A 108 -2.83 1.82 -8.57
N GLN A 109 -4.17 1.75 -8.44
CA GLN A 109 -5.06 2.42 -9.40
C GLN A 109 -5.04 3.93 -9.21
N GLN A 110 -5.20 4.67 -10.31
CA GLN A 110 -5.39 6.12 -10.24
C GLN A 110 -6.76 6.50 -9.64
N LYS A 111 -6.78 7.63 -8.93
CA LYS A 111 -7.97 8.17 -8.24
C LYS A 111 -9.20 8.32 -9.14
N GLU A 112 -9.00 8.77 -10.39
CA GLU A 112 -10.07 9.09 -11.35
C GLU A 112 -10.80 7.84 -11.86
N LEU A 113 -10.19 6.66 -11.77
CA LEU A 113 -10.72 5.40 -12.33
C LEU A 113 -11.15 4.40 -11.26
N SER A 114 -10.90 4.72 -9.99
CA SER A 114 -11.25 3.90 -8.83
C SER A 114 -12.76 3.67 -8.73
N ASP A 115 -13.59 4.65 -9.10
CA ASP A 115 -15.06 4.50 -9.11
C ASP A 115 -15.58 3.70 -10.32
N TRP A 116 -14.89 3.78 -11.47
CA TRP A 116 -15.31 3.16 -12.73
C TRP A 116 -15.02 1.65 -12.76
N ARG A 117 -13.83 1.23 -12.30
CA ARG A 117 -13.37 -0.18 -12.34
C ARG A 117 -13.92 -1.06 -11.22
N MET A 118 -14.31 -0.45 -10.10
CA MET A 118 -14.93 -1.14 -8.97
C MET A 118 -16.41 -1.47 -9.21
N SER A 119 -16.96 -1.27 -10.41
CA SER A 119 -18.38 -1.47 -10.75
C SER A 119 -18.81 -2.93 -11.01
N GLY A 120 -17.90 -3.91 -10.96
CA GLY A 120 -18.23 -5.36 -10.96
C GLY A 120 -18.27 -5.95 -9.54
N ALA A 121 -18.87 -7.14 -9.35
CA ALA A 121 -19.20 -7.88 -8.09
C ALA A 121 -18.47 -7.58 -6.75
N TYR A 122 -17.24 -7.05 -6.78
CA TYR A 122 -16.57 -6.40 -5.64
C TYR A 122 -17.23 -5.09 -5.19
N ALA A 123 -17.98 -4.42 -6.06
CA ALA A 123 -18.84 -3.28 -5.75
C ALA A 123 -19.76 -3.61 -4.57
N THR A 124 -20.31 -4.83 -4.56
CA THR A 124 -21.41 -5.26 -3.70
C THR A 124 -21.00 -5.55 -2.25
N GLN A 125 -19.73 -5.89 -1.99
CA GLN A 125 -19.21 -5.99 -0.61
C GLN A 125 -18.64 -4.63 -0.08
N ILE A 126 -18.61 -3.64 -0.97
CA ILE A 126 -18.42 -2.21 -0.70
C ILE A 126 -19.80 -1.49 -0.64
N ILE A 127 -20.92 -2.21 -0.78
CA ILE A 127 -22.30 -1.67 -0.58
C ILE A 127 -22.60 -1.60 0.91
N GLY A 128 -22.05 -0.57 1.51
CA GLY A 128 -22.48 0.00 2.78
C GLY A 128 -22.28 1.50 2.80
N GLY A 129 -22.29 2.15 1.62
CA GLY A 129 -22.10 3.60 1.50
C GLY A 129 -20.75 4.07 2.05
N ILE A 130 -19.65 3.53 1.53
CA ILE A 130 -18.33 3.69 2.16
C ILE A 130 -17.50 4.69 1.35
N LYS A 131 -17.23 5.83 1.98
CA LYS A 131 -16.13 6.73 1.61
C LYS A 131 -14.88 5.92 1.28
N ASN A 132 -14.38 6.05 0.06
CA ASN A 132 -13.30 5.22 -0.46
C ASN A 132 -11.97 5.77 0.10
N TRP A 133 -11.56 5.33 1.30
CA TRP A 133 -10.32 5.77 1.97
C TRP A 133 -9.10 5.68 1.04
N HIS A 134 -9.00 4.64 0.21
CA HIS A 134 -7.96 4.55 -0.80
C HIS A 134 -7.99 5.75 -1.76
N LYS A 135 -9.17 6.11 -2.29
CA LYS A 135 -9.36 7.29 -3.16
C LYS A 135 -9.09 8.61 -2.44
N GLU A 136 -9.40 8.71 -1.15
CA GLU A 136 -9.15 9.91 -0.35
C GLU A 136 -7.65 10.08 -0.05
N ASN A 137 -6.95 8.97 0.14
CA ASN A 137 -5.56 8.94 0.58
C ASN A 137 -4.54 8.88 -0.56
N VAL A 138 -4.93 8.41 -1.76
CA VAL A 138 -3.96 8.08 -2.83
C VAL A 138 -3.05 9.23 -3.23
N ASP A 139 -3.61 10.42 -3.44
CA ASP A 139 -2.79 11.57 -3.86
C ASP A 139 -1.82 11.99 -2.75
N ALA A 140 -2.32 12.08 -1.51
CA ALA A 140 -1.51 12.49 -0.36
C ALA A 140 -0.42 11.46 -0.02
N THR A 141 -0.73 10.16 -0.19
CA THR A 141 0.19 9.05 0.04
C THR A 141 1.30 9.02 -1.01
N LEU A 142 0.95 9.17 -2.28
CA LEU A 142 1.93 9.28 -3.36
C LEU A 142 2.83 10.50 -3.15
N GLU A 143 2.24 11.68 -2.90
CA GLU A 143 3.04 12.89 -2.63
C GLU A 143 4.02 12.71 -1.46
N ALA A 144 3.60 12.05 -0.37
CA ALA A 144 4.46 11.78 0.77
C ALA A 144 5.55 10.75 0.46
N LEU A 145 5.22 9.68 -0.27
CA LEU A 145 6.18 8.66 -0.72
C LEU A 145 7.28 9.26 -1.58
N SER A 146 6.93 10.14 -2.52
CA SER A 146 7.89 10.80 -3.41
C SER A 146 8.99 11.57 -2.68
N LYS A 147 8.73 12.01 -1.44
CA LYS A 147 9.67 12.77 -0.59
C LYS A 147 10.67 11.88 0.17
N LEU A 148 10.48 10.56 0.19
CA LEU A 148 11.39 9.63 0.86
C LEU A 148 12.68 9.41 0.06
N GLY A 149 13.80 9.23 0.77
CA GLY A 149 15.12 9.00 0.15
C GLY A 149 15.73 10.24 -0.54
N GLN A 150 15.02 11.37 -0.57
CA GLN A 150 15.58 12.64 -1.03
C GLN A 150 16.47 13.23 0.06
N SER A 151 17.74 12.80 0.14
CA SER A 151 18.74 13.53 0.91
C SER A 151 18.98 14.89 0.26
N LEU A 152 18.76 15.98 1.02
CA LEU A 152 19.27 17.32 0.70
C LEU A 152 20.78 17.31 0.45
#